data_AF-A0A3C1BT82-F1
#
_entry.id   AF-A0A3C1BT82-F1
#
_cell.length_a   1.000
_cell.length_b   1.000
_cell.length_c   1.000
_cell.angle_alpha   90.00
_cell.angle_beta   90.00
_cell.angle_gamma   90.00
#
_symmetry.space_group_name_H-M   'P 1'
#
loop_
_entity.id
_entity.type
_entity.pdbx_description
1 polymer ?
#
loop_
_entity_poly.entity_id
_entity_poly.type
_entity_poly.pdbx_seq_one_letter_code
_entity_poly.pdbx_strand_id
1 'polypeptide(L)'
;MSDTCGCGSGGCGGHDHDHEIDDESMVSMAFAMEKEFMDEINQACEVNGMSFEEFVYSCLEVGIGITNGDLHLIDSETGEKVE
;
A
#
# COMPACT_ATOMS: atom_id res chain seq x y z
N MET A 1 35.54 -0.34 33.17
CA MET A 1 35.13 0.71 32.21
C MET A 1 35.68 0.32 30.85
N SER A 2 34.84 0.46 29.83
CA SER A 2 35.08 0.24 28.40
C SER A 2 34.71 -1.16 27.85
N ASP A 3 33.43 -1.31 27.48
CA ASP A 3 32.99 -2.24 26.43
C ASP A 3 33.01 -1.48 25.09
N THR A 4 33.93 -1.86 24.22
CA THR A 4 34.07 -1.33 22.85
C THR A 4 33.48 -2.36 21.88
N CYS A 5 32.52 -1.91 21.08
CA CYS A 5 31.88 -2.66 20.01
C CYS A 5 32.91 -3.28 19.05
N GLY A 6 32.86 -4.59 18.88
CA GLY A 6 33.69 -5.32 17.91
C GLY A 6 33.15 -5.20 16.49
N CYS A 7 33.83 -4.40 15.67
CA CYS A 7 33.77 -4.55 14.21
C CYS A 7 34.55 -5.80 13.80
N GLY A 8 33.84 -6.85 13.36
CA GLY A 8 34.41 -7.95 12.59
C GLY A 8 34.08 -7.75 11.10
N SER A 9 35.12 -7.42 10.34
CA SER A 9 35.07 -7.17 8.90
C SER A 9 34.77 -8.44 8.08
N GLY A 10 33.92 -8.28 7.05
CA GLY A 10 34.06 -8.98 5.78
C GLY A 10 33.55 -10.43 5.71
N GLY A 11 32.43 -10.62 5.01
CA GLY A 11 31.96 -11.94 4.63
C GLY A 11 30.61 -11.91 3.92
N CYS A 12 30.54 -11.28 2.75
CA CYS A 12 29.46 -11.52 1.81
C CYS A 12 29.52 -12.99 1.35
N GLY A 13 28.40 -13.71 1.43
CA GLY A 13 28.24 -15.01 0.78
C GLY A 13 27.59 -16.05 1.67
N GLY A 14 26.34 -16.38 1.38
CA GLY A 14 25.70 -17.57 1.93
C GLY A 14 24.20 -17.45 2.17
N HIS A 15 23.43 -17.04 1.18
CA HIS A 15 22.17 -17.73 0.88
C HIS A 15 21.86 -17.54 -0.59
N ASP A 16 22.24 -18.54 -1.37
CA ASP A 16 21.52 -18.95 -2.57
C ASP A 16 20.06 -19.21 -2.16
N HIS A 17 19.25 -18.17 -2.13
CA HIS A 17 17.84 -18.31 -2.46
C HIS A 17 17.70 -17.71 -3.85
N ASP A 18 17.77 -18.62 -4.82
CA ASP A 18 16.97 -18.57 -6.03
C ASP A 18 15.51 -18.35 -5.56
N HIS A 19 15.17 -17.10 -5.24
CA HIS A 19 13.79 -16.68 -5.12
C HIS A 19 13.36 -16.46 -6.56
N GLU A 20 12.87 -17.54 -7.15
CA GLU A 20 11.78 -17.48 -8.10
C GLU A 20 10.90 -16.31 -7.64
N ILE A 21 10.81 -15.27 -8.47
CA ILE A 21 9.88 -14.18 -8.25
C ILE A 21 8.52 -14.85 -8.32
N ASP A 22 7.99 -15.18 -7.16
CA ASP A 22 6.62 -15.63 -7.01
C ASP A 22 5.78 -14.44 -7.45
N ASP A 23 5.16 -14.54 -8.62
CA ASP A 23 4.28 -13.52 -9.23
C ASP A 23 3.10 -13.17 -8.29
N GLU A 24 2.92 -13.92 -7.20
CA GLU A 24 1.94 -13.72 -6.13
C GLU A 24 2.45 -12.91 -4.92
N SER A 25 3.69 -12.40 -4.91
CA SER A 25 4.17 -11.58 -3.79
C SER A 25 3.58 -10.16 -3.86
N MET A 26 2.46 -9.92 -3.16
CA MET A 26 1.91 -8.57 -3.00
C MET A 26 2.93 -7.64 -2.33
N VAL A 27 3.22 -6.51 -2.97
CA VAL A 27 4.18 -5.53 -2.46
C VAL A 27 3.55 -4.78 -1.29
N SER A 28 4.11 -4.95 -0.09
CA SER A 28 3.74 -4.15 1.08
C SER A 28 4.18 -2.70 0.90
N MET A 29 3.23 -1.75 0.91
CA MET A 29 3.50 -0.32 0.83
C MET A 29 3.39 0.34 2.20
N ALA A 30 4.32 1.24 2.53
CA ALA A 30 4.26 2.05 3.74
C ALA A 30 4.01 3.52 3.37
N PHE A 31 2.92 4.08 3.88
CA PHE A 31 2.55 5.47 3.65
C PHE A 31 2.66 6.29 4.94
N ALA A 32 3.34 7.42 4.87
CA ALA A 32 3.26 8.44 5.91
C ALA A 32 2.05 9.32 5.60
N MET A 33 0.99 9.20 6.40
CA MET A 33 -0.26 9.94 6.23
C MET A 33 -0.53 10.83 7.43
N GLU A 34 -1.25 11.92 7.20
CA GLU A 34 -1.73 12.77 8.28
C GLU A 34 -2.71 12.00 9.17
N LYS A 35 -2.70 12.32 10.47
CA LYS A 35 -3.51 11.60 11.45
C LYS A 35 -5.00 11.69 11.13
N GLU A 36 -5.48 12.87 10.76
CA GLU A 36 -6.90 13.10 10.44
C GLU A 36 -7.34 12.23 9.26
N PHE A 37 -6.48 12.11 8.25
CA PHE A 37 -6.74 11.24 7.09
C PHE A 37 -6.73 9.75 7.45
N MET A 38 -5.83 9.31 8.33
CA MET A 38 -5.84 7.94 8.87
C MET A 38 -7.13 7.64 9.66
N ASP A 39 -7.61 8.60 10.46
CA ASP A 39 -8.83 8.45 11.25
C ASP A 39 -10.07 8.29 10.33
N GLU A 40 -10.14 9.06 9.23
CA GLU A 40 -11.19 8.92 8.21
C GLU A 40 -11.16 7.56 7.51
N ILE A 41 -9.97 7.08 7.11
CA ILE A 41 -9.83 5.76 6.49
C ILE A 41 -10.29 4.67 7.44
N ASN A 42 -9.88 4.72 8.72
CA ASN A 42 -10.28 3.72 9.70
C ASN A 42 -11.81 3.70 9.88
N GLN A 43 -12.45 4.87 9.92
CA GLN A 43 -13.91 4.95 9.97
C GLN A 43 -14.55 4.33 8.72
N ALA A 44 -14.01 4.58 7.53
CA ALA A 44 -14.50 3.99 6.30
C ALA A 44 -14.33 2.46 6.29
N CYS A 45 -13.21 1.94 6.82
CA CYS A 45 -12.97 0.50 6.98
C CYS A 45 -14.01 -0.15 7.89
N GLU A 46 -14.33 0.47 9.03
CA GLU A 46 -15.36 -0.01 9.96
C GLU A 46 -16.74 -0.07 9.31
N VAL A 47 -17.13 0.97 8.56
CA VAL A 47 -18.43 1.03 7.87
C VAL A 47 -18.56 -0.04 6.78
N ASN A 48 -17.48 -0.32 6.06
CA ASN A 48 -17.47 -1.29 4.96
C ASN A 48 -17.13 -2.72 5.41
N GLY A 49 -16.75 -2.91 6.69
CA GLY A 49 -16.36 -4.22 7.22
C GLY A 49 -15.08 -4.78 6.58
N MET A 50 -14.17 -3.90 6.15
CA MET A 50 -12.92 -4.24 5.47
C MET A 50 -11.72 -3.95 6.36
N SER A 51 -10.60 -4.64 6.12
CA SER A 51 -9.33 -4.23 6.72
C SER A 51 -8.79 -2.96 6.06
N PHE A 52 -7.93 -2.25 6.79
CA PHE A 52 -7.25 -1.05 6.29
C PHE A 52 -6.51 -1.31 4.98
N GLU A 53 -5.76 -2.41 4.89
CA GLU A 53 -5.00 -2.76 3.70
C GLU A 53 -5.91 -3.04 2.50
N GLU A 54 -6.97 -3.83 2.68
CA GLU A 54 -7.94 -4.11 1.62
C GLU A 54 -8.63 -2.85 1.11
N PHE A 55 -8.97 -1.93 2.02
CA PHE A 55 -9.57 -0.65 1.65
C PHE A 55 -8.60 0.20 0.83
N VAL A 56 -7.34 0.32 1.28
CA VAL A 56 -6.31 1.10 0.56
C VAL A 56 -6.03 0.50 -0.82
N TYR A 57 -5.90 -0.81 -0.95
CA TYR A 57 -5.71 -1.46 -2.25
C TYR A 57 -6.91 -1.22 -3.18
N SER A 58 -8.14 -1.31 -2.66
CA SER A 58 -9.35 -1.01 -3.43
C SER A 58 -9.36 0.44 -3.95
N CYS A 59 -8.97 1.41 -3.11
CA CYS A 59 -8.85 2.80 -3.53
C CYS A 59 -7.78 2.99 -4.61
N LEU A 60 -6.63 2.31 -4.50
CA LEU A 60 -5.56 2.39 -5.49
C LEU A 60 -6.00 1.79 -6.83
N GLU A 61 -6.67 0.63 -6.83
CA GLU A 61 -7.19 0.01 -8.05
C GLU A 61 -8.18 0.92 -8.78
N VAL A 62 -9.12 1.52 -8.04
CA VAL A 62 -10.08 2.48 -8.61
C VAL A 62 -9.37 3.71 -9.15
N GLY A 63 -8.40 4.26 -8.40
CA GLY A 63 -7.62 5.43 -8.82
C GLY A 63 -6.80 5.20 -10.08
N ILE A 64 -6.19 4.01 -10.20
CA ILE A 64 -5.47 3.58 -11.41
C ILE A 64 -6.44 3.44 -12.58
N GLY A 65 -7.59 2.80 -12.38
CA GLY A 65 -8.62 2.66 -13.42
C GLY A 65 -9.13 4.01 -13.93
N ILE A 66 -9.32 4.98 -13.04
CA ILE A 66 -9.70 6.35 -13.43
C ILE A 66 -8.57 7.00 -14.24
N THR A 67 -7.32 6.89 -13.77
CA THR A 67 -6.15 7.53 -14.42
C THR A 67 -5.86 6.94 -15.80
N ASN A 68 -6.07 5.64 -15.98
CA ASN A 68 -5.91 4.96 -17.27
C ASN A 68 -7.08 5.22 -18.23
N GLY A 69 -8.19 5.78 -17.73
CA GLY A 69 -9.41 6.02 -18.49
C GLY A 69 -10.35 4.81 -18.58
N ASP A 70 -10.06 3.73 -17.85
CA ASP A 70 -10.88 2.51 -17.78
C ASP A 70 -12.14 2.73 -16.93
N LEU A 71 -12.05 3.61 -15.93
CA LEU A 71 -13.16 4.02 -15.07
C LEU A 71 -13.46 5.50 -15.24
N HIS A 72 -14.73 5.85 -15.08
CA HIS A 72 -15.19 7.24 -15.10
C HIS A 72 -16.01 7.52 -13.85
N LEU A 73 -15.74 8.66 -13.21
CA LEU A 73 -16.55 9.14 -12.12
C LEU A 73 -17.86 9.69 -12.68
N ILE A 74 -18.96 9.24 -12.08
CA ILE A 74 -20.32 9.68 -12.43
C ILE A 74 -20.85 10.49 -11.26
N ASP A 75 -21.38 11.67 -11.56
CA ASP A 75 -22.10 12.48 -10.59
C ASP A 75 -23.40 11.74 -10.19
N SER A 76 -23.56 11.49 -8.90
CA SER A 76 -24.71 10.74 -8.38
C SER A 76 -26.04 11.50 -8.46
N GLU A 77 -26.02 12.83 -8.56
CA GLU A 77 -27.20 13.67 -8.66
C GLU A 77 -27.64 13.85 -10.12
N THR A 78 -26.69 14.03 -11.03
CA THR A 78 -26.97 14.33 -12.44
C THR A 78 -26.86 13.11 -13.36
N GLY A 79 -26.10 12.10 -12.97
CA GLY A 79 -25.77 10.93 -13.79
C GLY A 79 -24.78 11.23 -14.92
N GLU A 80 -24.22 12.45 -14.96
CA GLU A 80 -23.25 12.86 -15.97
C GLU A 80 -21.82 12.48 -15.56
N LYS A 81 -20.93 12.35 -16.55
CA LYS A 81 -19.52 12.11 -16.30
C LYS A 81 -18.89 13.36 -15.69
N VAL A 82 -18.15 13.19 -14.60
CA VAL A 82 -17.32 14.26 -14.02
C VAL A 82 -16.13 14.48 -14.97
N GLU A 83 -16.01 15.68 -15.53
CA GLU A 83 -14.89 16.11 -16.38
C GLU A 83 -13.64 16.47 -15.57
#